data_AF-A0A971G2G0-F1
#
_entry.id   AF-A0A971G2G0-F1
#
_cell.length_a   1.000
_cell.length_b   1.000
_cell.length_c   1.000
_cell.angle_alpha   90.00
_cell.angle_beta   90.00
_cell.angle_gamma   90.00
#
_symmetry.space_group_name_H-M   'P 1'
#
loop_
_entity.id
_entity.type
_entity.pdbx_description
1 polymer ?
#
loop_
_entity_poly.entity_id
_entity_poly.type
_entity_poly.pdbx_seq_one_letter_code
_entity_poly.pdbx_strand_id
1 'polypeptide(L)'
;MSALLAVLCPLIWIYVLLLFGTIILSWFPVEPGSGLERVHLALRTVTEPVLGPVRRVLPPLRIGAGAVDLSPIVVFFGLRIVQVIIGC
;
A
#
# COMPACT_ATOMS: atom_id res chain seq x y z
N MET A 1 -2.35 -28.87 1.02
CA MET A 1 -2.08 -27.43 1.22
C MET A 1 -1.73 -27.22 2.68
N SER A 2 -0.53 -26.76 3.00
CA SER A 2 -0.12 -26.46 4.38
C SER A 2 -1.04 -25.38 4.97
N ALA A 3 -1.54 -25.60 6.18
CA ALA A 3 -2.46 -24.67 6.86
C ALA A 3 -1.92 -23.23 6.90
N LEU A 4 -0.59 -23.10 6.96
CA LEU A 4 0.13 -21.82 6.85
C LEU A 4 -0.15 -21.08 5.52
N LEU A 5 -0.05 -21.77 4.37
CA LEU A 5 -0.30 -21.15 3.07
C LEU A 5 -1.77 -20.78 2.87
N ALA A 6 -2.67 -21.57 3.44
CA ALA A 6 -4.11 -21.31 3.39
C ALA A 6 -4.50 -19.99 4.09
N VAL A 7 -3.71 -19.52 5.05
CA VAL A 7 -3.93 -18.25 5.75
C VAL A 7 -3.07 -17.12 5.17
N LEU A 8 -1.82 -17.40 4.79
CA LEU A 8 -0.91 -16.37 4.30
C LEU A 8 -1.29 -15.85 2.90
N CYS A 9 -1.62 -16.72 1.94
CA CYS A 9 -1.98 -16.27 0.60
C CYS A 9 -3.15 -15.25 0.59
N PRO A 10 -4.30 -15.50 1.27
CA PRO A 10 -5.39 -14.52 1.29
C PRO A 10 -5.01 -13.25 2.06
N LEU A 11 -4.19 -13.34 3.11
CA LEU A 11 -3.74 -12.17 3.85
C LEU A 11 -2.90 -11.23 2.97
N ILE A 12 -1.98 -11.79 2.17
CA ILE A 12 -1.18 -11.01 1.22
C ILE A 12 -2.10 -10.37 0.18
N TRP A 13 -3.10 -11.09 -0.33
CA TRP A 13 -4.08 -10.53 -1.26
C TRP A 13 -4.88 -9.37 -0.68
N ILE A 14 -5.35 -9.49 0.56
CA ILE A 14 -6.03 -8.40 1.28
C ILE A 14 -5.10 -7.19 1.39
N TYR A 15 -3.85 -7.41 1.79
CA TYR A 15 -2.90 -6.32 1.92
C TYR A 15 -2.59 -5.63 0.59
N VAL A 16 -2.46 -6.39 -0.50
CA VAL A 16 -2.32 -5.87 -1.87
C VAL A 16 -3.54 -5.01 -2.25
N LEU A 17 -4.75 -5.43 -1.88
CA LEU A 17 -5.97 -4.66 -2.12
C LEU A 17 -5.98 -3.33 -1.33
N LEU A 18 -5.53 -3.33 -0.07
CA LEU A 18 -5.38 -2.11 0.73
C LEU A 18 -4.34 -1.15 0.14
N LEU A 19 -3.20 -1.66 -0.33
CA LEU A 19 -2.21 -0.86 -1.05
C LEU A 19 -2.79 -0.25 -2.33
N PHE A 20 -3.56 -1.04 -3.08
CA PHE A 20 -4.21 -0.54 -4.29
C PHE A 20 -5.19 0.59 -3.99
N GLY A 21 -6.01 0.45 -2.93
CA GLY A 21 -6.86 1.54 -2.44
C GLY A 21 -6.07 2.78 -2.03
N THR A 22 -4.91 2.60 -1.39
CA THR A 22 -4.01 3.70 -1.01
C THR A 22 -3.44 4.42 -2.24
N ILE A 23 -3.05 3.65 -3.27
CA ILE A 23 -2.59 4.20 -4.56
C ILE A 23 -3.71 4.98 -5.21
N ILE A 24 -4.90 4.41 -5.36
CA ILE A 24 -6.03 5.09 -5.99
C ILE A 24 -6.30 6.41 -5.28
N LEU A 25 -6.51 6.38 -3.96
CA LEU A 25 -6.84 7.56 -3.18
C LEU A 25 -5.72 8.62 -3.13
N SER A 26 -4.46 8.27 -3.44
CA SER A 26 -3.39 9.26 -3.49
C SER A 26 -3.48 10.17 -4.74
N TRP A 27 -4.19 9.73 -5.78
CA TRP A 27 -4.44 10.52 -7.00
C TRP A 27 -5.69 11.40 -6.90
N PHE A 28 -6.59 11.13 -5.95
CA PHE A 28 -7.79 11.93 -5.76
C PHE A 28 -7.54 13.02 -4.71
N PRO A 29 -7.99 14.26 -4.94
CA PRO A 29 -7.99 15.27 -3.91
C PRO A 29 -8.96 14.87 -2.80
N VAL A 30 -8.45 14.66 -1.60
CA VAL A 30 -9.26 14.30 -0.43
C VAL A 30 -9.57 15.57 0.36
N GLU A 31 -10.86 15.91 0.45
CA GLU A 31 -11.31 17.09 1.18
C GLU A 31 -11.25 16.86 2.70
N PRO A 32 -10.74 17.83 3.49
CA PRO A 32 -10.74 17.75 4.94
C PRO A 32 -12.16 17.63 5.51
N GLY A 33 -12.37 16.74 6.47
CA GLY A 33 -13.65 16.44 7.11
C GLY A 33 -14.55 15.48 6.32
N SER A 34 -14.14 15.06 5.12
CA SER A 34 -14.94 14.16 4.28
C SER A 34 -14.93 12.71 4.77
N GLY A 35 -15.93 11.92 4.37
CA GLY A 35 -15.92 10.47 4.60
C GLY A 35 -14.72 9.78 3.94
N LEU A 36 -14.25 10.32 2.81
CA LEU A 36 -13.07 9.82 2.09
C LEU A 36 -11.77 10.03 2.87
N GLU A 37 -11.65 11.12 3.63
CA GLU A 37 -10.50 11.35 4.51
C GLU A 37 -10.37 10.25 5.55
N ARG A 38 -11.48 9.85 6.19
CA ARG A 38 -11.48 8.76 7.17
C ARG A 38 -10.98 7.44 6.56
N VAL A 39 -11.42 7.13 5.34
CA VAL A 39 -10.96 5.94 4.61
C VAL A 39 -9.48 6.04 4.25
N HIS A 40 -9.03 7.21 3.78
CA HIS A 40 -7.64 7.45 3.44
C HIS A 40 -6.72 7.32 4.67
N LEU A 41 -7.12 7.86 5.81
CA LEU A 41 -6.39 7.75 7.08
C LEU A 41 -6.34 6.30 7.58
N ALA A 42 -7.45 5.56 7.48
CA ALA A 42 -7.47 4.15 7.85
C ALA A 42 -6.51 3.33 6.98
N LEU A 43 -6.54 3.53 5.66
CA LEU A 43 -5.64 2.86 4.72
C LEU A 43 -4.17 3.20 5.00
N ARG A 44 -3.84 4.48 5.22
CA ARG A 44 -2.49 4.88 5.62
C ARG A 44 -2.09 4.22 6.93
N THR A 45 -2.93 4.20 7.94
CA THR A 45 -2.62 3.61 9.25
C THR A 45 -2.23 2.14 9.12
N VAL A 46 -2.94 1.37 8.28
CA VAL A 46 -2.65 -0.05 8.07
C VAL A 46 -1.41 -0.27 7.19
N THR A 47 -1.17 0.62 6.22
CA THR A 47 -0.05 0.46 5.27
C THR A 47 1.26 1.07 5.75
N GLU A 48 1.22 2.03 6.68
CA GLU A 48 2.39 2.78 7.15
C GLU A 48 3.49 1.95 7.82
N PRO A 49 3.20 0.86 8.56
CA PRO A 49 4.26 -0.01 9.10
C PRO A 49 5.21 -0.56 8.02
N VAL A 50 4.72 -0.70 6.78
CA VAL A 50 5.52 -1.18 5.64
C VAL A 50 5.97 -0.01 4.76
N LEU A 51 5.08 0.95 4.46
CA LEU A 51 5.39 2.09 3.61
C LEU A 51 6.37 3.07 4.27
N GLY A 52 6.27 3.29 5.58
CA GLY A 52 7.13 4.20 6.33
C GLY A 52 8.62 3.85 6.20
N PRO A 53 9.05 2.62 6.50
CA PRO A 53 10.42 2.17 6.25
C PRO A 53 10.85 2.32 4.79
N VAL A 54 9.97 1.99 3.84
CA VAL A 54 10.27 2.11 2.40
C VAL A 54 10.47 3.57 2.00
N ARG A 55 9.67 4.50 2.53
CA ARG A 55 9.81 5.95 2.31
C ARG A 55 11.12 6.52 2.85
N ARG A 56 11.75 5.88 3.84
CA ARG A 56 13.08 6.30 4.32
C ARG A 56 14.18 6.02 3.29
N VAL A 57 14.00 4.98 2.48
CA VAL A 57 14.94 4.59 1.41
C VAL A 57 14.59 5.28 0.10
N LEU A 58 13.29 5.35 -0.21
CA LEU A 58 12.71 5.94 -1.42
C LEU A 58 11.78 7.08 -1.03
N PRO A 59 12.32 8.27 -0.75
CA PRO A 59 11.51 9.42 -0.38
C PRO A 59 10.54 9.81 -1.50
N PRO A 60 9.39 10.43 -1.16
CA PRO A 60 8.41 10.86 -2.15
C PRO A 60 9.03 11.77 -3.21
N LEU A 61 8.70 11.53 -4.47
CA LEU A 61 9.16 12.38 -5.56
C LEU A 61 8.38 13.68 -5.56
N ARG A 62 9.09 14.81 -5.50
CA ARG A 62 8.49 16.13 -5.70
C ARG A 62 8.29 16.35 -7.19
N ILE A 63 7.04 16.50 -7.61
CA ILE A 63 6.67 16.78 -9.00
C ILE A 63 5.84 18.07 -9.01
N GLY A 64 6.44 19.16 -9.48
CA GLY A 64 5.83 20.49 -9.49
C GLY A 64 5.55 21.00 -8.07
N ALA A 65 4.28 21.34 -7.80
CA ALA A 65 3.82 21.82 -6.49
C ALA A 65 3.41 20.68 -5.52
N GLY A 66 3.45 19.41 -5.95
CA GLY A 66 3.02 18.25 -5.18
C GLY A 66 4.14 17.26 -4.88
N ALA A 67 3.85 16.32 -3.98
CA ALA A 67 4.69 15.15 -3.73
C ALA A 67 3.92 13.88 -4.10
N VAL A 68 4.51 13.06 -4.95
CA VAL A 68 3.98 11.75 -5.34
C VAL A 68 4.75 10.68 -4.59
N ASP A 69 4.03 9.88 -3.83
CA ASP A 69 4.61 8.79 -3.07
C ASP A 69 4.70 7.52 -3.92
N LEU A 70 5.91 7.12 -4.26
CA LEU A 70 6.19 5.89 -5.02
C LEU A 70 6.27 4.65 -4.13
N SER A 71 6.34 4.81 -2.80
CA SER A 71 6.47 3.68 -1.89
C SER A 71 5.39 2.61 -2.05
N PRO A 72 4.09 2.93 -2.30
CA PRO A 72 3.07 1.91 -2.46
C PRO A 72 3.28 1.03 -3.70
N ILE A 73 3.78 1.62 -4.79
CA ILE A 73 4.08 0.92 -6.03
C ILE A 73 5.23 -0.07 -5.80
N VAL A 74 6.28 0.38 -5.11
CA VAL A 74 7.45 -0.47 -4.80
C VAL A 74 7.04 -1.64 -3.91
N VAL A 75 6.23 -1.39 -2.87
CA VAL A 75 5.72 -2.46 -2.00
C VAL A 75 4.82 -3.43 -2.77
N PHE A 76 3.96 -2.93 -3.67
CA PHE A 76 3.11 -3.77 -4.51
C PHE A 76 3.94 -4.76 -5.34
N PHE A 77 4.97 -4.28 -6.05
CA PHE A 77 5.85 -5.17 -6.82
C PHE A 77 6.65 -6.13 -5.93
N GLY A 78 7.13 -5.66 -4.77
CA GLY A 78 7.81 -6.52 -3.80
C GLY A 78 6.93 -7.67 -3.31
N LEU A 79 5.67 -7.37 -2.98
CA LEU A 79 4.70 -8.40 -2.57
C LEU A 79 4.35 -9.34 -3.71
N ARG A 80 4.28 -8.87 -4.95
CA ARG A 80 4.02 -9.75 -6.10
C ARG A 80 5.14 -10.76 -6.31
N ILE A 81 6.39 -10.35 -6.11
CA ILE A 81 7.54 -11.26 -6.15
C ILE A 81 7.45 -12.28 -5.01
N VAL A 82 7.11 -11.84 -3.80
CA VAL A 82 6.94 -12.73 -2.64
C VAL A 82 5.83 -13.77 -2.88
N GLN A 83 4.70 -13.37 -3.47
CA GLN A 83 3.62 -14.29 -3.85
C GLN A 83 4.15 -15.40 -4.77
N VAL A 84 4.80 -15.01 -5.87
CA VAL A 84 5.35 -15.95 -6.86
C VAL A 84 6.33 -16.93 -6.23
N ILE A 85 7.19 -16.47 -5.31
CA ILE A 85 8.16 -17.33 -4.61
C ILE A 85 7.46 -18.33 -3.69
N ILE A 86 6.42 -17.89 -2.97
CA ILE A 86 5.67 -18.73 -2.03
C ILE A 86 4.73 -19.71 -2.76
N GLY A 87 4.41 -19.45 -4.03
CA GLY A 87 3.42 -20.22 -4.78
C GLY A 87 1.98 -19.76 -4.50
N CYS A 88 1.83 -18.46 -4.17
CA CYS A 88 0.59 -17.70 -4.23
C CYS A 88 0.64 -16.74 -5.45
#